data_AF-A0A4R4D5K2-F1
#
_entry.id   AF-A0A4R4D5K2-F1
#
_cell.length_a   1.000
_cell.length_b   1.000
_cell.length_c   1.000
_cell.angle_alpha   90.00
_cell.angle_beta   90.00
_cell.angle_gamma   90.00
#
_symmetry.space_group_name_H-M   'P 1'
#
loop_
_entity.id
_entity.type
_entity.pdbx_description
1 polymer ?
#
loop_
_entity_poly.entity_id
_entity_poly.type
_entity_poly.pdbx_seq_one_letter_code
_entity_poly.pdbx_strand_id
1 'polypeptide(L)'
;MAAANDTALAAAPALPSGRLFSALWPFAALLGLALLLPLTGNDYWALIATRACIYWVLVSGLNLIVGFAGQLAIGYVALLTIGAYTASVLAAGNLTEPLHPFLALAVAALVGALCGVVVGLPALRLRTFYFAMTTLGFATIVTQIALAWQEVTGGGIGIPGPSLPAPLDTAWGFYYGCLAVAALCTWLTGNIARSRFGRALVTVRDAEVAAEASGIAKPRLLVMVFLLAGALAAFAGGLFASLQTYITPDAFTFDLSLLFFIAVLIGGRGSILGPLLGTLLLTLLPEVAAPLAAWSTFLYAALLLVIVLAMPGGIAALIDPRNRRRLPENRAVVPRPELLPALLGQQPPHAGLALRNIVLAFGGVRAIDGIDLDLRPGEVHGLIGPNGSGKTTTLNVISGYYRPETGGMTCDGAPLPAGDAVGRAARGIARTFQTPRVVGEASVLENVMVGASIEGRAGFLEALLSLPRQRREERALEARARQALQAVGLAALADVRADRLQHSELRFMEIARALMLRPAFLMLDEPAAGLSTDEIRRLDQLIRAVGRQGTGVLLVEHHADLIFEICDRITVLNLGKVLAAGTPEEIRTHKEVVSAYLGG
;
A
#
# COMPACT_ATOMS: atom_id res chain seq x y z
N MET A 1 11.79 -32.47 48.27
CA MET A 1 12.96 -32.66 47.38
C MET A 1 12.44 -33.30 46.10
N ALA A 2 12.06 -32.51 45.09
CA ALA A 2 12.93 -32.00 44.01
C ALA A 2 13.27 -33.13 43.00
N ALA A 3 13.20 -32.99 41.68
CA ALA A 3 12.67 -32.02 40.72
C ALA A 3 12.93 -32.67 39.33
N ALA A 4 12.04 -32.49 38.34
CA ALA A 4 12.41 -32.39 36.92
C ALA A 4 11.15 -32.20 36.05
N ASN A 5 10.94 -30.94 35.67
CA ASN A 5 10.08 -30.51 34.56
C ASN A 5 10.75 -30.91 33.24
N ASP A 6 10.02 -31.59 32.35
CA ASP A 6 10.33 -31.63 30.92
C ASP A 6 9.27 -30.84 30.14
N THR A 7 9.41 -29.52 30.19
CA THR A 7 8.79 -28.60 29.23
C THR A 7 9.67 -28.54 27.99
N ALA A 8 9.50 -29.49 27.08
CA ALA A 8 10.07 -29.41 25.73
C ALA A 8 9.28 -28.38 24.91
N LEU A 9 9.66 -27.11 25.03
CA LEU A 9 9.37 -26.08 24.04
C LEU A 9 9.99 -26.53 22.71
N ALA A 10 9.16 -27.07 21.81
CA ALA A 10 9.54 -27.38 20.45
C ALA A 10 10.07 -26.10 19.78
N ALA A 11 11.38 -26.09 19.53
CA ALA A 11 12.06 -25.03 18.81
C ALA A 11 11.38 -24.81 17.45
N ALA A 12 10.99 -23.57 17.17
CA ALA A 12 10.48 -23.17 15.87
C ALA A 12 11.51 -23.54 14.78
N PRO A 13 11.09 -24.13 13.64
CA PRO A 13 12.04 -24.50 12.59
C PRO A 13 12.76 -23.25 12.10
N ALA A 14 14.09 -23.28 12.18
CA ALA A 14 14.95 -22.26 11.61
C ALA A 14 14.62 -22.09 10.12
N LEU A 15 14.28 -20.86 9.72
CA LEU A 15 14.01 -20.53 8.32
C LEU A 15 15.22 -20.90 7.46
N PRO A 16 15.04 -21.63 6.34
CA PRO A 16 16.17 -22.03 5.50
C PRO A 16 16.84 -20.80 4.89
N SER A 17 18.12 -20.63 5.21
CA SER A 17 19.04 -19.56 4.78
C SER A 17 19.26 -19.49 3.26
N GLY A 18 18.77 -20.47 2.49
CA GLY A 18 18.89 -20.53 1.02
C GLY A 18 17.94 -19.61 0.23
N ARG A 19 16.94 -18.97 0.87
CA ARG A 19 15.90 -18.19 0.16
C ARG A 19 16.34 -16.81 -0.33
N LEU A 20 17.38 -16.20 0.27
CA LEU A 20 17.93 -14.94 -0.22
C LEU A 20 18.74 -15.14 -1.52
N PHE A 21 19.45 -16.26 -1.62
CA PHE A 21 20.39 -16.52 -2.71
C PHE A 21 19.68 -16.73 -4.07
N SER A 22 18.54 -17.41 -4.10
CA SER A 22 17.81 -17.67 -5.36
C SER A 22 17.10 -16.44 -5.94
N ALA A 23 16.69 -15.49 -5.10
CA ALA A 23 16.05 -14.24 -5.56
C ALA A 23 17.07 -13.15 -5.92
N LEU A 24 18.27 -13.19 -5.34
CA LEU A 24 19.34 -12.21 -5.57
C LEU A 24 20.33 -12.61 -6.68
N TRP A 25 20.35 -13.87 -7.12
CA TRP A 25 21.23 -14.33 -8.21
C TRP A 25 21.07 -13.55 -9.53
N PRO A 26 19.86 -13.32 -10.09
CA PRO A 26 19.72 -12.52 -11.31
C PRO A 26 20.17 -11.07 -11.11
N PHE A 27 20.08 -10.56 -9.88
CA PHE A 27 20.55 -9.22 -9.51
C PHE A 27 22.08 -9.15 -9.45
N ALA A 28 22.74 -10.12 -8.79
CA ALA A 28 24.20 -10.20 -8.77
C ALA A 28 24.78 -10.41 -10.18
N ALA A 29 24.07 -11.15 -11.04
CA ALA A 29 24.45 -11.33 -12.44
C ALA A 29 24.30 -10.04 -13.27
N LEU A 30 23.19 -9.32 -13.16
CA LEU A 30 22.98 -8.03 -13.83
C LEU A 30 23.96 -6.96 -13.35
N LEU A 31 24.17 -6.88 -12.03
CA LEU A 31 25.14 -5.96 -11.44
C LEU A 31 26.57 -6.34 -11.82
N GLY A 32 26.90 -7.63 -11.84
CA GLY A 32 28.18 -8.14 -12.31
C GLY A 32 28.44 -7.82 -13.78
N LEU A 33 27.42 -7.97 -14.64
CA LEU A 33 27.50 -7.61 -16.06
C LEU A 33 27.69 -6.09 -16.26
N ALA A 34 26.96 -5.27 -15.49
CA ALA A 34 27.10 -3.82 -15.51
C ALA A 34 28.52 -3.37 -15.07
N LEU A 35 29.10 -4.05 -14.07
CA LEU A 35 30.46 -3.78 -13.63
C LEU A 35 31.54 -4.21 -14.64
N LEU A 36 31.23 -5.16 -15.53
CA LEU A 36 32.16 -5.67 -16.55
C LEU A 36 32.06 -4.93 -17.90
N LEU A 37 31.03 -4.10 -18.09
CA LEU A 37 30.79 -3.33 -19.33
C LEU A 37 32.02 -2.56 -19.85
N PRO A 38 32.85 -1.91 -19.01
CA PRO A 38 34.01 -1.13 -19.46
C PRO A 38 35.14 -1.97 -20.04
N LEU A 39 35.19 -3.27 -19.75
CA LEU A 39 36.20 -4.17 -20.32
C LEU A 39 35.95 -4.44 -21.81
N THR A 40 34.74 -4.12 -22.29
CA THR A 40 34.28 -4.46 -23.64
C THR A 40 33.69 -3.27 -24.41
N GLY A 41 33.39 -2.15 -23.74
CA GLY A 41 32.66 -1.01 -24.30
C GLY A 41 33.53 0.20 -24.62
N ASN A 42 33.09 1.01 -25.57
CA ASN A 42 33.65 2.34 -25.85
C ASN A 42 32.88 3.46 -25.12
N ASP A 43 33.30 4.71 -25.28
CA ASP A 43 32.66 5.87 -24.64
C ASP A 43 31.20 6.08 -25.05
N TYR A 44 30.80 5.62 -26.25
CA TYR A 44 29.40 5.66 -26.68
C TYR A 44 28.52 4.74 -25.82
N TRP A 45 28.98 3.52 -25.54
CA TRP A 45 28.27 2.62 -24.60
C TRP A 45 28.30 3.13 -23.17
N ALA A 46 29.37 3.81 -22.75
CA ALA A 46 29.43 4.47 -21.44
C ALA A 46 28.35 5.56 -21.32
N LEU A 47 28.13 6.37 -22.38
CA LEU A 47 27.09 7.40 -22.42
C LEU A 47 25.69 6.80 -22.28
N ILE A 48 25.37 5.76 -23.07
CA ILE A 48 24.07 5.08 -23.03
C ILE A 48 23.83 4.45 -21.66
N ALA A 49 24.82 3.74 -21.12
CA ALA A 49 24.71 3.07 -19.84
C ALA A 49 24.57 4.07 -18.69
N THR A 50 25.26 5.22 -18.75
CA THR A 50 25.12 6.30 -17.77
C THR A 50 23.72 6.91 -17.82
N ARG A 51 23.19 7.18 -19.02
CA ARG A 51 21.82 7.66 -19.21
C ARG A 51 20.80 6.68 -18.61
N ALA A 52 20.96 5.38 -18.86
CA ALA A 52 20.11 4.35 -18.30
C ALA A 52 20.12 4.35 -16.76
N CYS A 53 21.29 4.57 -16.13
CA CYS A 53 21.42 4.67 -14.67
C CYS A 53 20.70 5.92 -14.12
N ILE A 54 20.83 7.07 -14.79
CA ILE A 54 20.14 8.31 -14.38
C ILE A 54 18.62 8.14 -14.47
N TYR A 55 18.13 7.55 -15.56
CA TYR A 55 16.71 7.23 -15.71
C TYR A 55 16.24 6.23 -14.67
N TRP A 56 17.07 5.24 -14.33
CA TRP A 56 16.77 4.27 -13.26
C TRP A 56 16.61 4.95 -11.89
N VAL A 57 17.43 5.96 -11.55
CA VAL A 57 17.26 6.74 -10.30
C VAL A 57 15.87 7.38 -10.25
N LEU A 58 15.46 8.09 -11.30
CA LEU A 58 14.16 8.74 -11.38
C LEU A 58 13.01 7.71 -11.32
N VAL A 59 13.08 6.67 -12.14
CA VAL A 59 12.04 5.65 -12.27
C VAL A 59 11.89 4.85 -10.96
N SER A 60 12.96 4.71 -10.17
CA SER A 60 12.89 4.11 -8.83
C SER A 60 11.98 4.88 -7.88
N GLY A 61 12.06 6.22 -7.90
CA GLY A 61 11.15 7.08 -7.13
C GLY A 61 9.73 7.06 -7.72
N LEU A 62 9.61 7.22 -9.04
CA LEU A 62 8.32 7.21 -9.74
C LEU A 62 7.53 5.91 -9.52
N ASN A 63 8.21 4.77 -9.43
CA ASN A 63 7.57 3.48 -9.17
C ASN A 63 6.91 3.40 -7.79
N LEU A 64 7.37 4.14 -6.78
CA LEU A 64 6.65 4.23 -5.50
C LEU A 64 5.28 4.93 -5.65
N ILE A 65 5.19 5.92 -6.55
CA ILE A 65 3.96 6.66 -6.82
C ILE A 65 3.05 5.87 -7.76
N VAL A 66 3.56 5.48 -8.92
CA VAL A 66 2.78 4.84 -9.99
C VAL A 66 2.57 3.36 -9.70
N GLY A 67 3.64 2.66 -9.31
CA GLY A 67 3.61 1.24 -9.05
C GLY A 67 2.93 0.90 -7.73
N PHE A 68 3.44 1.41 -6.61
CA PHE A 68 2.93 1.07 -5.28
C PHE A 68 1.68 1.84 -4.90
N ALA A 69 1.62 3.16 -5.13
CA ALA A 69 0.48 4.00 -4.73
C ALA A 69 -0.65 4.08 -5.78
N GLY A 70 -0.41 3.59 -7.01
CA GLY A 70 -1.37 3.61 -8.11
C GLY A 70 -1.74 4.98 -8.67
N GLN A 71 -0.93 6.00 -8.41
CA GLN A 71 -1.19 7.35 -8.90
C GLN A 71 -0.57 7.53 -10.30
N LEU A 72 -1.36 7.93 -11.30
CA LEU A 72 -0.87 8.16 -12.66
C LEU A 72 -0.13 9.50 -12.76
N ALA A 73 1.14 9.52 -12.36
CA ALA A 73 2.00 10.69 -12.46
C ALA A 73 2.71 10.76 -13.83
N ILE A 74 2.00 11.23 -14.86
CA ILE A 74 2.53 11.24 -16.24
C ILE A 74 3.53 12.38 -16.46
N GLY A 75 3.30 13.57 -15.90
CA GLY A 75 4.16 14.75 -16.08
C GLY A 75 5.38 14.82 -15.16
N TYR A 76 5.97 13.67 -14.81
CA TYR A 76 7.07 13.62 -13.84
C TYR A 76 8.40 14.18 -14.38
N VAL A 77 8.53 14.35 -15.71
CA VAL A 77 9.68 15.04 -16.32
C VAL A 77 9.89 16.45 -15.76
N ALA A 78 8.82 17.11 -15.28
CA ALA A 78 8.91 18.41 -14.64
C ALA A 78 9.91 18.46 -13.48
N LEU A 79 9.96 17.40 -12.67
CA LEU A 79 10.86 17.32 -11.52
C LEU A 79 12.30 17.04 -11.95
N LEU A 80 12.48 16.30 -13.06
CA LEU A 80 13.78 16.17 -13.72
C LEU A 80 14.27 17.54 -14.21
N THR A 81 13.41 18.32 -14.87
CA THR A 81 13.71 19.68 -15.35
C THR A 81 14.10 20.61 -14.20
N ILE A 82 13.29 20.66 -13.15
CA ILE A 82 13.56 21.47 -11.95
C ILE A 82 14.93 21.11 -11.37
N GLY A 83 15.24 19.82 -11.23
CA GLY A 83 16.52 19.37 -10.70
C GLY A 83 17.71 19.72 -11.59
N ALA A 84 17.57 19.54 -12.90
CA ALA A 84 18.59 19.87 -13.88
C ALA A 84 18.94 21.36 -13.85
N TYR A 85 17.93 22.23 -13.89
CA TYR A 85 18.14 23.68 -13.81
C TYR A 85 18.63 24.12 -12.44
N THR A 86 18.09 23.60 -11.34
CA THR A 86 18.55 23.96 -9.99
C THR A 86 20.03 23.64 -9.81
N ALA A 87 20.46 22.42 -10.18
CA ALA A 87 21.86 22.04 -10.07
C ALA A 87 22.77 22.88 -10.96
N SER A 88 22.36 23.10 -12.22
CA SER A 88 23.17 23.85 -13.20
C SER A 88 23.31 25.31 -12.82
N VAL A 89 22.21 25.98 -12.43
CA VAL A 89 22.19 27.40 -12.06
C VAL A 89 23.07 27.69 -10.85
N LEU A 90 23.02 26.80 -9.84
CA LEU A 90 23.84 26.92 -8.63
C LEU A 90 25.31 26.61 -8.89
N ALA A 91 25.61 25.65 -9.76
CA ALA A 91 26.99 25.32 -10.13
C ALA A 91 27.63 26.38 -11.04
N ALA A 92 26.85 26.98 -11.94
CA ALA A 92 27.30 28.05 -12.83
C ALA A 92 27.49 29.40 -12.11
N GLY A 93 26.81 29.60 -10.97
CA GLY A 93 26.87 30.84 -10.20
C GLY A 93 25.99 31.96 -10.76
N ASN A 94 24.89 31.62 -11.44
CA ASN A 94 23.99 32.62 -12.05
C ASN A 94 23.19 33.43 -11.01
N LEU A 95 22.89 32.86 -9.84
CA LEU A 95 22.17 33.54 -8.74
C LEU A 95 23.03 33.81 -7.50
N THR A 96 24.03 32.96 -7.26
CA THR A 96 24.88 32.98 -6.06
C THR A 96 26.32 32.74 -6.47
N GLU A 97 27.27 32.85 -5.55
CA GLU A 97 28.62 32.33 -5.84
C GLU A 97 28.54 30.85 -6.28
N PRO A 98 29.40 30.43 -7.23
CA PRO A 98 29.40 29.06 -7.75
C PRO A 98 29.51 28.04 -6.61
N LEU A 99 28.46 27.23 -6.44
CA LEU A 99 28.45 26.19 -5.43
C LEU A 99 29.17 24.94 -5.92
N HIS A 100 29.75 24.20 -4.98
CA HIS A 100 30.34 22.90 -5.28
C HIS A 100 29.26 21.97 -5.91
N PRO A 101 29.54 21.27 -7.02
CA PRO A 101 28.56 20.48 -7.77
C PRO A 101 27.73 19.50 -6.92
N PHE A 102 28.35 18.81 -5.96
CA PHE A 102 27.62 17.92 -5.03
C PHE A 102 26.63 18.66 -4.12
N LEU A 103 26.96 19.87 -3.68
CA LEU A 103 26.04 20.69 -2.90
C LEU A 103 24.88 21.18 -3.78
N ALA A 104 25.17 21.58 -5.01
CA ALA A 104 24.14 21.93 -5.99
C ALA A 104 23.17 20.75 -6.26
N LEU A 105 23.69 19.52 -6.37
CA LEU A 105 22.86 18.31 -6.48
C LEU A 105 22.02 18.04 -5.22
N ALA A 106 22.57 18.26 -4.03
CA ALA A 106 21.83 18.12 -2.78
C ALA A 106 20.69 19.15 -2.66
N VAL A 107 20.96 20.41 -3.03
CA VAL A 107 19.93 21.46 -3.08
C VAL A 107 18.87 21.14 -4.13
N ALA A 108 19.28 20.66 -5.31
CA ALA A 108 18.35 20.21 -6.34
C ALA A 108 17.41 19.10 -5.82
N ALA A 109 17.92 18.12 -5.08
CA ALA A 109 17.11 17.09 -4.44
C ALA A 109 16.11 17.68 -3.42
N LEU A 110 16.53 18.65 -2.59
CA LEU A 110 15.64 19.31 -1.64
C LEU A 110 14.53 20.11 -2.33
N VAL A 111 14.86 20.89 -3.36
CA VAL A 111 13.88 21.62 -4.17
C VAL A 111 12.91 20.64 -4.84
N GLY A 112 13.44 19.56 -5.42
CA GLY A 112 12.63 18.48 -6.00
C GLY A 112 11.68 17.82 -5.00
N ALA A 113 12.12 17.64 -3.75
CA ALA A 113 11.29 17.10 -2.68
C ALA A 113 10.08 18.00 -2.39
N LEU A 114 10.30 19.31 -2.29
CA LEU A 114 9.26 20.31 -2.07
C LEU A 114 8.30 20.38 -3.26
N CYS A 115 8.82 20.48 -4.49
CA CYS A 115 8.02 20.48 -5.70
C CYS A 115 7.25 19.17 -5.88
N GLY A 116 7.83 18.03 -5.50
CA GLY A 116 7.16 16.74 -5.49
C GLY A 116 5.90 16.73 -4.64
N VAL A 117 5.93 17.36 -3.46
CA VAL A 117 4.74 17.53 -2.61
C VAL A 117 3.71 18.43 -3.28
N VAL A 118 4.12 19.55 -3.88
CA VAL A 118 3.21 20.45 -4.63
C VAL A 118 2.50 19.70 -5.75
N VAL A 119 3.23 18.91 -6.53
CA VAL A 119 2.68 18.03 -7.58
C VAL A 119 1.77 16.96 -6.99
N GLY A 120 2.05 16.46 -5.78
CA GLY A 120 1.27 15.43 -5.10
C GLY A 120 0.00 15.92 -4.40
N LEU A 121 -0.14 17.21 -4.10
CA LEU A 121 -1.32 17.75 -3.40
C LEU A 121 -2.65 17.45 -4.13
N PRO A 122 -2.75 17.59 -5.47
CA PRO A 122 -3.96 17.19 -6.22
C PRO A 122 -4.28 15.69 -6.09
N ALA A 123 -3.27 14.81 -5.94
CA ALA A 123 -3.48 13.36 -5.75
C ALA A 123 -4.28 13.02 -4.48
N LEU A 124 -4.34 13.95 -3.52
CA LEU A 124 -5.06 13.75 -2.27
C LEU A 124 -6.58 13.90 -2.44
N ARG A 125 -7.04 14.55 -3.51
CA ARG A 125 -8.46 14.90 -3.72
C ARG A 125 -9.01 14.41 -5.04
N LEU A 126 -8.17 14.28 -6.06
CA LEU A 126 -8.58 13.98 -7.42
C LEU A 126 -8.55 12.48 -7.70
N ARG A 127 -9.46 12.03 -8.57
CA ARG A 127 -9.38 10.69 -9.16
C ARG A 127 -8.18 10.59 -10.09
N THR A 128 -7.71 9.37 -10.32
CA THR A 128 -6.43 9.07 -10.96
C THR A 128 -6.23 9.75 -12.34
N PHE A 129 -7.28 9.87 -13.15
CA PHE A 129 -7.20 10.54 -14.46
C PHE A 129 -6.98 12.05 -14.35
N TYR A 130 -7.71 12.72 -13.47
CA TYR A 130 -7.55 14.16 -13.24
C TYR A 130 -6.17 14.47 -12.66
N PHE A 131 -5.66 13.59 -11.79
CA PHE A 131 -4.29 13.72 -11.30
C PHE A 131 -3.27 13.68 -12.44
N ALA A 132 -3.39 12.76 -13.39
CA ALA A 132 -2.51 12.69 -14.56
C ALA A 132 -2.50 14.00 -15.35
N MET A 133 -3.68 14.57 -15.63
CA MET A 133 -3.82 15.87 -16.31
C MET A 133 -3.16 17.01 -15.54
N THR A 134 -3.28 17.04 -14.21
CA THR A 134 -2.62 18.05 -13.38
C THR A 134 -1.10 17.91 -13.42
N THR A 135 -0.56 16.69 -13.37
CA THR A 135 0.89 16.50 -13.50
C THR A 135 1.42 16.92 -14.87
N LEU A 136 0.65 16.68 -15.94
CA LEU A 136 1.02 17.13 -17.28
C LEU A 136 1.00 18.65 -17.39
N GLY A 137 -0.04 19.30 -16.87
CA GLY A 137 -0.10 20.76 -16.79
C GLY A 137 1.07 21.35 -16.00
N PHE A 138 1.46 20.71 -14.90
CA PHE A 138 2.65 21.11 -14.13
C PHE A 138 3.94 20.99 -14.96
N ALA A 139 4.13 19.92 -15.72
CA ALA A 139 5.26 19.79 -16.63
C ALA A 139 5.31 20.92 -17.66
N THR A 140 4.17 21.24 -18.29
CA THR A 140 4.09 22.37 -19.23
C THR A 140 4.45 23.68 -18.54
N ILE A 141 3.94 23.95 -17.34
CA ILE A 141 4.26 25.18 -16.58
C ILE A 141 5.77 25.26 -16.33
N VAL A 142 6.40 24.19 -15.86
CA VAL A 142 7.84 24.16 -15.58
C VAL A 142 8.66 24.42 -16.84
N THR A 143 8.32 23.79 -17.97
CA THR A 143 9.03 24.01 -19.24
C THR A 143 8.87 25.45 -19.73
N GLN A 144 7.67 26.03 -19.64
CA GLN A 144 7.44 27.43 -20.03
C GLN A 144 8.18 28.42 -19.13
N ILE A 145 8.25 28.16 -17.81
CA ILE A 145 9.06 28.98 -16.89
C ILE A 145 10.54 28.86 -17.25
N ALA A 146 11.05 27.65 -17.50
CA ALA A 146 12.43 27.44 -17.89
C ALA A 146 12.79 28.12 -19.22
N LEU A 147 11.84 28.23 -20.14
CA LEU A 147 12.01 28.94 -21.41
C LEU A 147 11.95 30.46 -21.25
N ALA A 148 11.03 30.97 -20.43
CA ALA A 148 10.80 32.41 -20.26
C ALA A 148 11.83 33.09 -19.35
N TRP A 149 12.38 32.39 -18.35
CA TRP A 149 13.24 32.99 -17.32
C TRP A 149 14.71 33.11 -17.73
N GLN A 150 14.96 33.88 -18.80
CA GLN A 150 16.28 33.98 -19.44
C GLN A 150 17.44 34.34 -18.50
N GLU A 151 17.22 35.23 -17.53
CA GLU A 151 18.25 35.68 -16.58
C GLU A 151 18.79 34.54 -15.71
N VAL A 152 17.97 33.51 -15.45
CA VAL A 152 18.33 32.42 -14.54
C VAL A 152 18.66 31.16 -15.32
N THR A 153 17.78 30.77 -16.22
CA THR A 153 17.85 29.48 -16.94
C THR A 153 18.46 29.60 -18.33
N GLY A 154 18.95 30.78 -18.73
CA GLY A 154 19.41 31.02 -20.11
C GLY A 154 18.29 30.95 -21.17
N GLY A 155 17.04 30.67 -20.77
CA GLY A 155 15.90 30.49 -21.67
C GLY A 155 16.18 29.49 -22.78
N GLY A 156 15.86 29.85 -24.02
CA GLY A 156 16.13 29.02 -25.20
C GLY A 156 17.62 28.87 -25.55
N ILE A 157 18.49 29.73 -25.01
CA ILE A 157 19.95 29.62 -25.23
C ILE A 157 20.50 28.45 -24.43
N GLY A 158 19.93 28.14 -23.26
CA GLY A 158 20.38 27.07 -22.38
C GLY A 158 21.52 27.46 -21.45
N ILE A 159 22.01 26.49 -20.69
CA ILE A 159 23.00 26.69 -19.62
C ILE A 159 23.93 25.48 -19.52
N PRO A 160 25.22 25.68 -19.20
CA PRO A 160 26.14 24.58 -18.94
C PRO A 160 25.70 23.74 -17.73
N GLY A 161 25.79 22.42 -17.87
CA GLY A 161 25.55 21.49 -16.77
C GLY A 161 26.70 21.49 -15.74
N PRO A 162 26.47 20.98 -14.51
CA PRO A 162 27.51 20.93 -13.48
C PRO A 162 28.65 19.99 -13.90
N SER A 163 29.89 20.48 -13.86
CA SER A 163 31.09 19.64 -14.02
C SER A 163 31.45 18.97 -12.71
N LEU A 164 31.45 17.63 -12.67
CA LEU A 164 31.78 16.88 -11.46
C LEU A 164 33.31 16.74 -11.32
N PRO A 165 33.86 16.82 -10.10
CA PRO A 165 35.30 16.65 -9.88
C PRO A 165 35.74 15.19 -10.06
N ALA A 166 37.04 14.99 -10.24
CA ALA A 166 37.64 13.65 -10.31
C ALA A 166 37.28 12.80 -9.08
N PRO A 167 36.98 11.50 -9.25
CA PRO A 167 37.10 10.70 -10.48
C PRO A 167 35.86 10.70 -11.39
N LEU A 168 34.84 11.51 -11.12
CA LEU A 168 33.57 11.53 -11.85
C LEU A 168 33.60 12.40 -13.12
N ASP A 169 34.75 12.96 -13.47
CA ASP A 169 35.03 13.78 -14.64
C ASP A 169 35.26 12.95 -15.92
N THR A 170 35.48 11.65 -15.78
CA THR A 170 35.65 10.71 -16.90
C THR A 170 34.34 9.99 -17.25
N ALA A 171 34.16 9.56 -18.51
CA ALA A 171 32.95 8.86 -18.95
C ALA A 171 32.64 7.62 -18.09
N TRP A 172 33.64 6.77 -17.84
CA TRP A 172 33.49 5.56 -17.04
C TRP A 172 33.44 5.83 -15.53
N GLY A 173 34.18 6.84 -15.04
CA GLY A 173 34.07 7.26 -13.64
C GLY A 173 32.67 7.77 -13.31
N PHE A 174 32.10 8.59 -14.19
CA PHE A 174 30.74 9.07 -14.06
C PHE A 174 29.71 7.94 -14.15
N TYR A 175 29.88 7.01 -15.09
CA TYR A 175 29.05 5.79 -15.17
C TYR A 175 29.01 5.04 -13.84
N TYR A 176 30.15 4.73 -13.24
CA TYR A 176 30.21 4.03 -11.95
C TYR A 176 29.57 4.81 -10.82
N GLY A 177 29.75 6.13 -10.80
CA GLY A 177 29.06 7.02 -9.87
C GLY A 177 27.53 6.91 -10.00
N CYS A 178 27.00 7.04 -11.22
CA CYS A 178 25.58 6.90 -11.49
C CYS A 178 25.04 5.50 -11.17
N LEU A 179 25.81 4.44 -11.47
CA LEU A 179 25.45 3.06 -11.15
C LEU A 179 25.36 2.85 -9.63
N ALA A 180 26.33 3.36 -8.87
CA ALA A 180 26.34 3.29 -7.41
C ALA A 180 25.14 4.04 -6.80
N VAL A 181 24.83 5.23 -7.32
CA VAL A 181 23.62 5.98 -6.94
C VAL A 181 22.36 5.19 -7.27
N ALA A 182 22.23 4.65 -8.48
CA ALA A 182 21.02 3.91 -8.89
C ALA A 182 20.81 2.65 -8.05
N ALA A 183 21.89 1.93 -7.72
CA ALA A 183 21.86 0.80 -6.80
C ALA A 183 21.46 1.23 -5.38
N LEU A 184 22.00 2.34 -4.88
CA LEU A 184 21.62 2.92 -3.59
C LEU A 184 20.13 3.31 -3.57
N CYS A 185 19.64 4.01 -4.60
CA CYS A 185 18.24 4.39 -4.72
C CYS A 185 17.32 3.17 -4.75
N THR A 186 17.71 2.11 -5.47
CA THR A 186 16.97 0.83 -5.49
C THR A 186 16.97 0.15 -4.13
N TRP A 187 18.07 0.20 -3.40
CA TRP A 187 18.14 -0.30 -2.03
C TRP A 187 17.21 0.50 -1.09
N LEU A 188 17.23 1.83 -1.16
CA LEU A 188 16.37 2.72 -0.37
C LEU A 188 14.88 2.48 -0.67
N THR A 189 14.48 2.51 -1.94
CA THR A 189 13.08 2.29 -2.34
C THR A 189 12.64 0.85 -2.08
N GLY A 190 13.54 -0.13 -2.24
CA GLY A 190 13.32 -1.53 -1.90
C GLY A 190 13.14 -1.77 -0.40
N ASN A 191 13.76 -0.95 0.47
CA ASN A 191 13.51 -1.00 1.91
C ASN A 191 12.11 -0.47 2.26
N ILE A 192 11.70 0.64 1.63
CA ILE A 192 10.34 1.17 1.78
C ILE A 192 9.30 0.17 1.26
N ALA A 193 9.51 -0.41 0.08
CA ALA A 193 8.61 -1.39 -0.52
C ALA A 193 8.38 -2.62 0.38
N ARG A 194 9.42 -3.10 1.08
CA ARG A 194 9.32 -4.26 2.00
C ARG A 194 8.81 -3.91 3.40
N SER A 195 8.74 -2.63 3.72
CA SER A 195 8.24 -2.14 5.01
C SER A 195 6.71 -2.06 5.05
N ARG A 196 6.17 -1.77 6.22
CA ARG A 196 4.77 -1.36 6.41
C ARG A 196 4.32 -0.23 5.49
N PHE A 197 5.20 0.69 5.12
CA PHE A 197 4.86 1.80 4.23
C PHE A 197 4.57 1.30 2.81
N GLY A 198 5.38 0.38 2.29
CA GLY A 198 5.14 -0.28 1.01
C GLY A 198 3.83 -1.05 0.99
N ARG A 199 3.58 -1.88 2.02
CA ARG A 199 2.29 -2.59 2.15
C ARG A 199 1.11 -1.63 2.26
N ALA A 200 1.26 -0.52 2.99
CA ALA A 200 0.22 0.49 3.12
C ALA A 200 -0.08 1.18 1.77
N LEU A 201 0.94 1.47 0.95
CA LEU A 201 0.75 2.06 -0.39
C LEU A 201 -0.06 1.16 -1.30
N VAL A 202 0.32 -0.13 -1.38
CA VAL A 202 -0.40 -1.11 -2.19
C VAL A 202 -1.82 -1.32 -1.68
N THR A 203 -2.02 -1.29 -0.36
CA THR A 203 -3.36 -1.38 0.23
C THR A 203 -4.21 -0.17 -0.13
N VAL A 204 -3.66 1.05 -0.06
CA VAL A 204 -4.38 2.28 -0.47
C VAL A 204 -4.74 2.23 -1.96
N ARG A 205 -3.88 1.63 -2.80
CA ARG A 205 -4.11 1.45 -4.23
C ARG A 205 -5.26 0.46 -4.52
N ASP A 206 -5.20 -0.74 -3.93
CA ASP A 206 -6.08 -1.86 -4.33
C ASP A 206 -7.31 -2.01 -3.42
N ALA A 207 -7.24 -1.55 -2.17
CA ALA A 207 -8.23 -1.77 -1.13
C ALA A 207 -8.33 -0.58 -0.14
N GLU A 208 -8.60 0.62 -0.67
CA GLU A 208 -8.63 1.89 0.10
C GLU A 208 -9.45 1.81 1.40
N VAL A 209 -10.64 1.22 1.34
CA VAL A 209 -11.53 1.07 2.51
C VAL A 209 -10.87 0.20 3.60
N ALA A 210 -10.17 -0.87 3.24
CA ALA A 210 -9.44 -1.71 4.20
C ALA A 210 -8.22 -0.98 4.79
N ALA A 211 -7.57 -0.13 3.99
CA ALA A 211 -6.47 0.69 4.47
C ALA A 211 -6.94 1.65 5.58
N GLU A 212 -8.04 2.36 5.34
CA GLU A 212 -8.63 3.30 6.30
C GLU A 212 -9.11 2.59 7.57
N ALA A 213 -9.79 1.45 7.44
CA ALA A 213 -10.23 0.64 8.58
C ALA A 213 -9.06 0.08 9.41
N SER A 214 -7.88 -0.06 8.81
CA SER A 214 -6.65 -0.48 9.49
C SER A 214 -5.83 0.70 10.03
N GLY A 215 -6.36 1.92 9.96
CA GLY A 215 -5.73 3.14 10.49
C GLY A 215 -4.66 3.76 9.59
N ILE A 216 -4.64 3.43 8.30
CA ILE A 216 -3.69 4.01 7.35
C ILE A 216 -4.21 5.36 6.85
N ALA A 217 -3.50 6.44 7.17
CA ALA A 217 -3.80 7.77 6.66
C ALA A 217 -3.20 8.00 5.26
N LYS A 218 -4.02 7.83 4.21
CA LYS A 218 -3.63 8.08 2.80
C LYS A 218 -2.89 9.41 2.59
N PRO A 219 -3.35 10.56 3.12
CA PRO A 219 -2.67 11.83 2.86
C PRO A 219 -1.23 11.88 3.40
N ARG A 220 -1.02 11.39 4.62
CA ARG A 220 0.33 11.37 5.23
C ARG A 220 1.27 10.47 4.44
N LEU A 221 0.78 9.31 4.01
CA LEU A 221 1.55 8.34 3.27
C LEU A 221 1.95 8.86 1.89
N LEU A 222 1.01 9.45 1.14
CA LEU A 222 1.30 10.02 -0.18
C LEU A 222 2.31 11.17 -0.09
N VAL A 223 2.16 12.10 0.87
CA VAL A 223 3.11 13.22 1.04
C VAL A 223 4.54 12.72 1.25
N MET A 224 4.75 11.70 2.10
CA MET A 224 6.09 11.13 2.33
C MET A 224 6.70 10.53 1.06
N VAL A 225 5.89 9.83 0.27
CA VAL A 225 6.36 9.21 -0.98
C VAL A 225 6.63 10.25 -2.07
N PHE A 226 5.78 11.27 -2.20
CA PHE A 226 6.01 12.37 -3.14
C PHE A 226 7.26 13.18 -2.81
N LEU A 227 7.56 13.37 -1.52
CA LEU A 227 8.80 14.00 -1.07
C LEU A 227 10.02 13.19 -1.51
N LEU A 228 10.05 11.89 -1.21
CA LEU A 228 11.18 11.02 -1.60
C LEU A 228 11.32 10.93 -3.12
N ALA A 229 10.23 10.67 -3.83
CA ALA A 229 10.27 10.48 -5.29
C ALA A 229 10.64 11.78 -6.02
N GLY A 230 10.19 12.94 -5.52
CA GLY A 230 10.58 14.24 -6.06
C GLY A 230 12.05 14.56 -5.83
N ALA A 231 12.59 14.19 -4.66
CA ALA A 231 14.02 14.31 -4.39
C ALA A 231 14.86 13.47 -5.35
N LEU A 232 14.46 12.22 -5.59
CA LEU A 232 15.15 11.32 -6.52
C LEU A 232 15.06 11.81 -7.98
N ALA A 233 13.90 12.30 -8.41
CA ALA A 233 13.72 12.82 -9.76
C ALA A 233 14.56 14.08 -10.02
N ALA A 234 14.59 15.02 -9.06
CA ALA A 234 15.42 16.21 -9.21
C ALA A 234 16.92 15.91 -9.08
N PHE A 235 17.32 14.99 -8.21
CA PHE A 235 18.70 14.51 -8.15
C PHE A 235 19.13 13.88 -9.49
N ALA A 236 18.28 13.04 -10.08
CA ALA A 236 18.49 12.51 -11.43
C ALA A 236 18.57 13.63 -12.48
N GLY A 237 17.79 14.70 -12.32
CA GLY A 237 17.84 15.89 -13.17
C GLY A 237 19.20 16.56 -13.19
N GLY A 238 19.79 16.77 -12.01
CA GLY A 238 21.13 17.33 -11.91
C GLY A 238 22.20 16.42 -12.52
N LEU A 239 22.12 15.10 -12.32
CA LEU A 239 23.01 14.15 -13.00
C LEU A 239 22.82 14.17 -14.53
N PHE A 240 21.57 14.30 -14.98
CA PHE A 240 21.25 14.42 -16.41
C PHE A 240 21.88 15.67 -17.02
N ALA A 241 21.87 16.80 -16.31
CA ALA A 241 22.54 18.01 -16.75
C ALA A 241 24.06 17.84 -16.84
N SER A 242 24.68 17.17 -15.86
CA SER A 242 26.11 16.83 -15.91
C SER A 242 26.44 15.92 -17.10
N LEU A 243 25.57 14.97 -17.46
CA LEU A 243 25.76 14.10 -18.62
C LEU A 243 25.69 14.86 -19.95
N GLN A 244 24.74 15.79 -20.08
CA GLN A 244 24.50 16.52 -21.33
C GLN A 244 25.51 17.65 -21.56
N THR A 245 26.27 18.07 -20.55
CA THR A 245 27.21 19.22 -20.52
C THR A 245 26.57 20.58 -20.79
N TYR A 246 25.46 20.62 -21.51
CA TYR A 246 24.68 21.81 -21.81
C TYR A 246 23.20 21.43 -21.93
N ILE A 247 22.31 22.16 -21.26
CA ILE A 247 20.87 21.86 -21.22
C ILE A 247 20.04 23.02 -21.76
N THR A 248 19.01 22.67 -22.55
CA THR A 248 17.96 23.57 -23.03
C THR A 248 16.58 23.06 -22.60
N PRO A 249 15.55 23.93 -22.52
CA PRO A 249 14.22 23.50 -22.07
C PRO A 249 13.61 22.40 -22.94
N ASP A 250 13.93 22.40 -24.24
CA ASP A 250 13.46 21.43 -25.23
C ASP A 250 14.01 20.01 -25.01
N ALA A 251 15.06 19.85 -24.19
CA ALA A 251 15.57 18.53 -23.81
C ALA A 251 14.60 17.75 -22.91
N PHE A 252 13.62 18.44 -22.30
CA PHE A 252 12.68 17.87 -21.33
C PHE A 252 11.29 17.72 -21.94
N THR A 253 11.16 16.73 -22.84
CA THR A 253 9.94 16.53 -23.63
C THR A 253 8.88 15.69 -22.92
N PHE A 254 7.65 15.77 -23.43
CA PHE A 254 6.56 14.87 -23.03
C PHE A 254 6.91 13.40 -23.31
N ASP A 255 7.59 13.11 -24.42
CA ASP A 255 7.99 11.75 -24.79
C ASP A 255 8.92 11.13 -23.75
N LEU A 256 9.83 11.92 -23.17
CA LEU A 256 10.69 11.48 -22.08
C LEU A 256 9.88 11.17 -20.80
N SER A 257 8.86 11.99 -20.52
CA SER A 257 7.94 11.74 -19.41
C SER A 257 7.15 10.44 -19.59
N LEU A 258 6.69 10.19 -20.82
CA LEU A 258 6.00 8.96 -21.19
C LEU A 258 6.95 7.75 -21.10
N LEU A 259 8.21 7.88 -21.52
CA LEU A 259 9.23 6.85 -21.38
C LEU A 259 9.38 6.42 -19.92
N PHE A 260 9.47 7.35 -18.97
CA PHE A 260 9.56 7.01 -17.54
C PHE A 260 8.32 6.30 -17.02
N PHE A 261 7.13 6.77 -17.43
CA PHE A 261 5.87 6.13 -17.05
C PHE A 261 5.78 4.69 -17.59
N ILE A 262 6.13 4.49 -18.86
CA ILE A 262 6.14 3.17 -19.50
C ILE A 262 7.22 2.27 -18.89
N ALA A 263 8.38 2.81 -18.50
CA ALA A 263 9.42 2.04 -17.82
C ALA A 263 8.88 1.38 -16.54
N VAL A 264 8.08 2.11 -15.75
CA VAL A 264 7.42 1.55 -14.56
C VAL A 264 6.43 0.45 -14.94
N LEU A 265 5.61 0.68 -15.97
CA LEU A 265 4.59 -0.27 -16.40
C LEU A 265 5.20 -1.59 -16.92
N ILE A 266 6.16 -1.49 -17.85
CA ILE A 266 6.84 -2.64 -18.46
C ILE A 266 7.70 -3.37 -17.44
N GLY A 267 8.45 -2.64 -16.61
CA GLY A 267 9.25 -3.22 -15.55
C GLY A 267 8.41 -4.07 -14.59
N GLY A 268 7.16 -3.69 -14.39
CA GLY A 268 6.20 -4.33 -13.50
C GLY A 268 5.82 -3.38 -12.38
N ARG A 269 4.56 -2.96 -12.39
CA ARG A 269 4.02 -2.03 -11.38
C ARG A 269 4.14 -2.63 -9.99
N GLY A 270 4.75 -1.90 -9.06
CA GLY A 270 4.90 -2.37 -7.68
C GLY A 270 6.03 -3.40 -7.48
N SER A 271 6.87 -3.64 -8.50
CA SER A 271 8.09 -4.43 -8.35
C SER A 271 9.27 -3.58 -7.93
N ILE A 272 10.11 -4.10 -7.03
CA ILE A 272 11.38 -3.46 -6.63
C ILE A 272 12.36 -3.41 -7.82
N LEU A 273 12.37 -4.45 -8.66
CA LEU A 273 13.28 -4.57 -9.80
C LEU A 273 12.70 -4.00 -11.09
N GLY A 274 11.41 -3.70 -11.11
CA GLY A 274 10.73 -3.12 -12.28
C GLY A 274 11.45 -1.89 -12.84
N PRO A 275 11.85 -0.90 -12.02
CA PRO A 275 12.58 0.27 -12.49
C PRO A 275 13.84 -0.07 -13.29
N LEU A 276 14.69 -0.97 -12.78
CA LEU A 276 15.92 -1.40 -13.45
C LEU A 276 15.63 -2.04 -14.81
N LEU A 277 14.73 -3.02 -14.83
CA LEU A 277 14.43 -3.78 -16.04
C LEU A 277 13.74 -2.90 -17.09
N GLY A 278 12.81 -2.06 -16.65
CA GLY A 278 12.08 -1.13 -17.51
C GLY A 278 12.99 -0.07 -18.12
N THR A 279 13.86 0.57 -17.34
CA THR A 279 14.79 1.58 -17.87
C THR A 279 15.85 0.98 -18.76
N LEU A 280 16.43 -0.16 -18.37
CA LEU A 280 17.43 -0.85 -19.18
C LEU A 280 16.85 -1.25 -20.55
N LEU A 281 15.66 -1.86 -20.55
CA LEU A 281 14.99 -2.24 -21.78
C LEU A 281 14.68 -1.03 -22.66
N LEU A 282 14.03 0.00 -22.12
CA LEU A 282 13.62 1.16 -22.91
C LEU A 282 14.79 2.04 -23.38
N THR A 283 15.93 1.98 -22.70
CA THR A 283 17.13 2.73 -23.12
C THR A 283 17.95 1.96 -24.15
N LEU A 284 18.07 0.63 -24.03
CA LEU A 284 18.87 -0.18 -24.96
C LEU A 284 18.11 -0.61 -26.22
N LEU A 285 16.80 -0.82 -26.12
CA LEU A 285 16.00 -1.32 -27.23
C LEU A 285 16.03 -0.43 -28.48
N PRO A 286 15.93 0.91 -28.39
CA PRO A 286 16.05 1.78 -29.57
C PRO A 286 17.40 1.65 -30.27
N GLU A 287 18.49 1.49 -29.52
CA GLU A 287 19.85 1.36 -30.06
C GLU A 287 20.04 0.02 -30.80
N VAL A 288 19.45 -1.06 -30.28
CA VAL A 288 19.43 -2.36 -30.96
C VAL A 288 18.54 -2.34 -32.21
N ALA A 289 17.46 -1.55 -32.19
CA ALA A 289 16.55 -1.38 -33.33
C ALA A 289 17.05 -0.36 -34.37
N ALA A 290 18.07 0.45 -34.05
CA ALA A 290 18.60 1.51 -34.91
C ALA A 290 19.08 1.02 -36.30
N PRO A 291 19.68 -0.17 -36.48
CA PRO A 291 20.02 -0.70 -37.80
C PRO A 291 18.80 -0.92 -38.71
N LEU A 292 17.60 -1.04 -38.14
CA LEU A 292 16.32 -1.16 -38.85
C LEU A 292 15.65 0.22 -39.06
N ALA A 293 16.46 1.26 -39.27
CA ALA A 293 16.11 2.69 -39.17
C ALA A 293 14.73 3.06 -39.73
N ALA A 294 14.34 2.55 -40.90
CA ALA A 294 13.06 2.84 -41.56
C ALA A 294 11.82 2.38 -40.77
N TRP A 295 11.95 1.35 -39.93
CA TRP A 295 10.85 0.76 -39.16
C TRP A 295 11.07 0.82 -37.65
N SER A 296 12.17 1.44 -37.19
CA SER A 296 12.58 1.47 -35.78
C SER A 296 11.46 1.94 -34.84
N THR A 297 10.81 3.07 -35.15
CA THR A 297 9.69 3.62 -34.37
C THR A 297 8.47 2.70 -34.36
N PHE A 298 8.15 2.07 -35.50
CA PHE A 298 7.04 1.14 -35.62
C PHE A 298 7.29 -0.15 -34.83
N LEU A 299 8.48 -0.75 -34.98
CA LEU A 299 8.89 -1.96 -34.27
C LEU A 299 8.96 -1.72 -32.76
N TYR A 300 9.46 -0.56 -32.34
CA TYR A 300 9.45 -0.14 -30.94
C TYR A 300 8.02 -0.07 -30.39
N ALA A 301 7.10 0.65 -31.07
CA ALA A 301 5.71 0.78 -30.65
C ALA A 301 4.97 -0.57 -30.63
N ALA A 302 5.19 -1.42 -31.64
CA ALA A 302 4.59 -2.75 -31.74
C ALA A 302 5.09 -3.67 -30.63
N LEU A 303 6.40 -3.69 -30.36
CA LEU A 303 6.98 -4.50 -29.29
C LEU A 303 6.49 -4.03 -27.91
N LEU A 304 6.42 -2.72 -27.70
CA LEU A 304 5.86 -2.13 -26.49
C LEU A 304 4.41 -2.54 -26.28
N LEU A 305 3.59 -2.49 -27.34
CA LEU A 305 2.20 -2.95 -27.31
C LEU A 305 2.11 -4.43 -26.96
N VAL A 306 2.93 -5.28 -27.57
CA VAL A 306 2.96 -6.73 -27.26
C VAL A 306 3.33 -6.96 -25.81
N ILE A 307 4.34 -6.29 -25.27
CA ILE A 307 4.75 -6.45 -23.87
C ILE A 307 3.61 -6.03 -22.93
N VAL A 308 2.95 -4.90 -23.18
CA VAL A 308 1.84 -4.42 -22.35
C VAL A 308 0.63 -5.35 -22.42
N LEU A 309 0.32 -5.93 -23.57
CA LEU A 309 -0.81 -6.86 -23.75
C LEU A 309 -0.52 -8.28 -23.22
N ALA A 310 0.67 -8.80 -23.48
CA ALA A 310 1.04 -10.17 -23.11
C ALA A 310 1.46 -10.29 -21.64
N MET A 311 1.94 -9.20 -21.03
CA MET A 311 2.53 -9.20 -19.69
C MET A 311 1.90 -8.11 -18.81
N PRO A 312 0.63 -8.25 -18.38
CA PRO A 312 -0.09 -7.24 -17.60
C PRO A 312 0.54 -6.92 -16.23
N GLY A 313 1.35 -7.84 -15.69
CA GLY A 313 2.17 -7.64 -14.47
C GLY A 313 3.59 -7.14 -14.72
N GLY A 314 3.96 -6.89 -15.98
CA GLY A 314 5.32 -6.54 -16.42
C GLY A 314 6.34 -7.67 -16.30
N ILE A 315 7.60 -7.35 -16.61
CA ILE A 315 8.71 -8.32 -16.66
C ILE A 315 8.99 -8.94 -15.29
N ALA A 316 8.89 -8.14 -14.23
CA ALA A 316 9.13 -8.64 -12.88
C ALA A 316 8.17 -9.76 -12.45
N ALA A 317 6.93 -9.77 -12.94
CA ALA A 317 5.95 -10.79 -12.56
C ALA A 317 6.32 -12.21 -13.05
N LEU A 318 7.12 -12.33 -14.12
CA LEU A 318 7.59 -13.62 -14.62
C LEU A 318 8.59 -14.31 -13.67
N ILE A 319 9.28 -13.49 -12.88
CA ILE A 319 10.37 -13.89 -11.98
C ILE A 319 9.84 -14.07 -10.54
N ASP A 320 8.62 -13.63 -10.23
CA ASP A 320 8.04 -13.75 -8.89
C ASP A 320 7.70 -15.23 -8.55
N PRO A 321 8.39 -15.83 -7.56
CA PRO A 321 8.17 -17.22 -7.17
C PRO A 321 6.77 -17.46 -6.58
N ARG A 322 6.08 -16.44 -6.06
CA ARG A 322 4.74 -16.57 -5.46
C ARG A 322 3.71 -17.04 -6.48
N ASN A 323 3.89 -16.64 -7.74
CA ASN A 323 2.99 -17.02 -8.83
C ASN A 323 3.04 -18.54 -9.12
N ARG A 324 4.19 -19.19 -8.86
CA ARG A 324 4.42 -20.61 -9.16
C ARG A 324 4.18 -21.54 -7.96
N ARG A 325 3.80 -21.02 -6.79
CA ARG A 325 3.59 -21.86 -5.61
C ARG A 325 2.39 -22.78 -5.82
N ARG A 326 2.60 -24.08 -5.58
CA ARG A 326 1.52 -25.07 -5.62
C ARG A 326 0.57 -24.85 -4.45
N LEU A 327 -0.73 -24.94 -4.73
CA LEU A 327 -1.76 -24.87 -3.70
C LEU A 327 -1.83 -26.24 -3.01
N PRO A 328 -2.09 -26.28 -1.69
CA PRO A 328 -2.34 -27.54 -1.00
C PRO A 328 -3.60 -28.22 -1.54
N GLU A 329 -3.62 -29.56 -1.59
CA GLU A 329 -4.75 -30.34 -2.10
C GLU A 329 -5.96 -30.29 -1.16
N ASN A 330 -5.73 -30.37 0.15
CA ASN A 330 -6.78 -30.19 1.15
C ASN A 330 -6.78 -28.75 1.68
N ARG A 331 -7.85 -28.02 1.35
CA ARG A 331 -8.04 -26.59 1.66
C ARG A 331 -9.12 -26.33 2.70
N ALA A 332 -9.53 -27.35 3.46
CA ALA A 332 -10.50 -27.16 4.52
C ALA A 332 -9.97 -26.18 5.58
N VAL A 333 -10.67 -25.06 5.77
CA VAL A 333 -10.32 -24.08 6.80
C VAL A 333 -10.73 -24.65 8.15
N VAL A 334 -9.75 -24.90 9.02
CA VAL A 334 -9.97 -25.42 10.38
C VAL A 334 -9.39 -24.44 11.39
N PRO A 335 -10.23 -23.55 11.96
CA PRO A 335 -9.80 -22.62 13.00
C PRO A 335 -9.26 -23.34 14.23
N ARG A 336 -8.36 -22.67 14.96
CA ARG A 336 -7.74 -23.11 16.20
C ARG A 336 -7.94 -22.05 17.29
N PRO A 337 -9.14 -22.00 17.90
CA PRO A 337 -9.49 -20.98 18.89
C PRO A 337 -8.54 -20.94 20.09
N GLU A 338 -7.89 -22.06 20.42
CA GLU A 338 -6.90 -22.14 21.50
C GLU A 338 -5.69 -21.21 21.32
N LEU A 339 -5.45 -20.70 20.10
CA LEU A 339 -4.36 -19.76 19.82
C LEU A 339 -4.75 -18.28 20.03
N LEU A 340 -6.04 -17.98 20.21
CA LEU A 340 -6.54 -16.62 20.37
C LEU A 340 -5.99 -15.89 21.62
N PRO A 341 -5.85 -16.52 22.80
CA PRO A 341 -5.31 -15.85 23.98
C PRO A 341 -3.89 -15.31 23.75
N ALA A 342 -3.05 -16.06 23.03
CA ALA A 342 -1.69 -15.63 22.69
C ALA A 342 -1.67 -14.49 21.65
N LEU A 343 -2.64 -14.48 20.73
CA LEU A 343 -2.76 -13.46 19.69
C LEU A 343 -3.32 -12.13 20.23
N LEU A 344 -4.39 -12.20 21.02
CA LEU A 344 -5.09 -11.03 21.55
C LEU A 344 -4.40 -10.46 22.79
N GLY A 345 -3.71 -11.30 23.57
CA GLY A 345 -3.07 -10.93 24.82
C GLY A 345 -4.08 -10.52 25.88
N GLN A 346 -3.59 -9.97 27.01
CA GLN A 346 -4.48 -9.35 27.99
C GLN A 346 -4.94 -8.00 27.47
N GLN A 347 -6.24 -7.88 27.18
CA GLN A 347 -6.85 -6.60 26.85
C GLN A 347 -7.18 -5.84 28.13
N PRO A 348 -6.96 -4.51 28.17
CA PRO A 348 -7.44 -3.70 29.29
C PRO A 348 -8.98 -3.80 29.37
N PRO A 349 -9.56 -3.67 30.57
CA PRO A 349 -11.02 -3.67 30.70
C PRO A 349 -11.60 -2.48 29.93
N HIS A 350 -12.46 -2.78 28.97
CA HIS A 350 -13.22 -1.79 28.22
C HIS A 350 -14.56 -1.53 28.93
N ALA A 351 -15.10 -0.31 28.82
CA ALA A 351 -16.39 0.04 29.44
C ALA A 351 -17.57 -0.20 28.48
N GLY A 352 -17.33 -0.15 27.17
CA GLY A 352 -18.38 -0.33 26.15
C GLY A 352 -18.29 0.70 25.02
N LEU A 353 -18.99 0.40 23.92
CA LEU A 353 -19.21 1.29 22.79
C LEU A 353 -20.71 1.60 22.72
N ALA A 354 -21.06 2.88 22.86
CA ALA A 354 -22.44 3.33 22.99
C ALA A 354 -22.79 4.37 21.92
N LEU A 355 -23.92 4.17 21.26
CA LEU A 355 -24.56 5.09 20.33
C LEU A 355 -25.80 5.68 21.01
N ARG A 356 -25.97 7.00 20.91
CA ARG A 356 -27.12 7.70 21.50
C ARG A 356 -27.79 8.62 20.49
N ASN A 357 -29.09 8.41 20.27
CA ASN A 357 -29.97 9.19 19.40
C ASN A 357 -29.37 9.49 18.01
N ILE A 358 -28.77 8.47 17.39
CA ILE A 358 -28.16 8.61 16.07
C ILE A 358 -29.26 8.83 15.04
N VAL A 359 -29.13 9.87 14.20
CA VAL A 359 -30.02 10.13 13.06
C VAL A 359 -29.16 10.38 11.83
N LEU A 360 -29.56 9.80 10.68
CA LEU A 360 -28.87 10.02 9.41
C LEU A 360 -29.86 9.89 8.25
N ALA A 361 -29.90 10.91 7.37
CA ALA A 361 -30.67 10.87 6.15
C ALA A 361 -29.79 10.93 4.89
N PHE A 362 -30.29 10.33 3.80
CA PHE A 362 -29.72 10.45 2.45
C PHE A 362 -30.79 10.97 1.51
N GLY A 363 -30.58 12.15 0.93
CA GLY A 363 -31.51 12.71 -0.06
C GLY A 363 -32.96 12.80 0.42
N GLY A 364 -33.18 13.06 1.71
CA GLY A 364 -34.52 13.15 2.33
C GLY A 364 -35.05 11.83 2.91
N VAL A 365 -34.42 10.68 2.66
CA VAL A 365 -34.79 9.39 3.27
C VAL A 365 -34.01 9.20 4.56
N ARG A 366 -34.71 9.10 5.70
CA ARG A 366 -34.10 8.77 7.00
C ARG A 366 -33.68 7.30 7.02
N ALA A 367 -32.39 7.05 6.83
CA ALA A 367 -31.82 5.70 6.89
C ALA A 367 -31.62 5.22 8.34
N ILE A 368 -31.41 6.17 9.26
CA ILE A 368 -31.38 5.94 10.70
C ILE A 368 -32.23 7.06 11.35
N ASP A 369 -33.15 6.69 12.24
CA ASP A 369 -34.08 7.62 12.90
C ASP A 369 -34.13 7.39 14.42
N GLY A 370 -33.07 7.81 15.12
CA GLY A 370 -32.97 7.79 16.58
C GLY A 370 -32.52 6.45 17.15
N ILE A 371 -31.45 5.86 16.61
CA ILE A 371 -30.91 4.58 17.12
C ILE A 371 -30.10 4.81 18.39
N ASP A 372 -30.47 4.08 19.44
CA ASP A 372 -29.66 3.81 20.62
C ASP A 372 -29.14 2.36 20.56
N LEU A 373 -27.85 2.18 20.78
CA LEU A 373 -27.20 0.86 20.75
C LEU A 373 -26.05 0.81 21.75
N ASP A 374 -25.97 -0.26 22.52
CA ASP A 374 -24.89 -0.52 23.48
C ASP A 374 -24.18 -1.82 23.13
N LEU A 375 -22.89 -1.74 22.87
CA LEU A 375 -22.02 -2.89 22.64
C LEU A 375 -21.12 -3.09 23.85
N ARG A 376 -21.19 -4.29 24.42
CA ARG A 376 -20.46 -4.65 25.63
C ARG A 376 -19.22 -5.48 25.29
N PRO A 377 -18.10 -5.28 26.00
CA PRO A 377 -16.94 -6.15 25.87
C PRO A 377 -17.28 -7.57 26.30
N GLY A 378 -16.69 -8.55 25.61
CA GLY A 378 -16.90 -9.96 25.91
C GLY A 378 -18.21 -10.56 25.37
N GLU A 379 -19.05 -9.74 24.76
CA GLU A 379 -20.40 -10.10 24.31
C GLU A 379 -20.49 -10.14 22.78
N VAL A 380 -21.25 -11.11 22.25
CA VAL A 380 -21.64 -11.15 20.83
C VAL A 380 -23.03 -10.53 20.67
N HIS A 381 -23.09 -9.34 20.08
CA HIS A 381 -24.32 -8.59 19.82
C HIS A 381 -24.75 -8.76 18.36
N GLY A 382 -25.92 -9.33 18.13
CA GLY A 382 -26.53 -9.46 16.80
C GLY A 382 -27.30 -8.20 16.40
N LEU A 383 -27.10 -7.71 15.18
CA LEU A 383 -27.88 -6.63 14.58
C LEU A 383 -28.59 -7.14 13.33
N ILE A 384 -29.90 -7.40 13.45
CA ILE A 384 -30.72 -8.01 12.41
C ILE A 384 -31.85 -7.09 11.93
N GLY A 385 -32.53 -7.49 10.86
CA GLY A 385 -33.65 -6.75 10.28
C GLY A 385 -33.72 -6.88 8.75
N PRO A 386 -34.82 -6.47 8.11
CA PRO A 386 -34.99 -6.57 6.66
C PRO A 386 -33.98 -5.73 5.88
N ASN A 387 -33.90 -5.95 4.57
CA ASN A 387 -33.05 -5.14 3.70
C ASN A 387 -33.51 -3.68 3.72
N GLY A 388 -32.55 -2.76 3.81
CA GLY A 388 -32.85 -1.33 3.96
C GLY A 388 -33.25 -0.89 5.38
N SER A 389 -33.19 -1.76 6.40
CA SER A 389 -33.55 -1.39 7.78
C SER A 389 -32.56 -0.46 8.50
N GLY A 390 -31.38 -0.21 7.91
CA GLY A 390 -30.35 0.66 8.50
C GLY A 390 -29.13 -0.06 9.11
N LYS A 391 -29.01 -1.39 9.00
CA LYS A 391 -27.89 -2.19 9.56
C LYS A 391 -26.51 -1.73 9.07
N THR A 392 -26.29 -1.77 7.75
CA THR A 392 -25.03 -1.35 7.13
C THR A 392 -24.76 0.14 7.37
N THR A 393 -25.81 0.97 7.39
CA THR A 393 -25.71 2.39 7.72
C THR A 393 -25.21 2.59 9.15
N THR A 394 -25.72 1.80 10.10
CA THR A 394 -25.28 1.82 11.51
C THR A 394 -23.82 1.41 11.62
N LEU A 395 -23.40 0.33 10.94
CA LEU A 395 -21.99 -0.06 10.86
C LEU A 395 -21.11 1.06 10.29
N ASN A 396 -21.56 1.75 9.24
CA ASN A 396 -20.81 2.85 8.63
C ASN A 396 -20.69 4.07 9.56
N VAL A 397 -21.70 4.36 10.38
CA VAL A 397 -21.63 5.41 11.42
C VAL A 397 -20.61 5.02 12.50
N ILE A 398 -20.69 3.79 13.04
CA ILE A 398 -19.72 3.29 14.02
C ILE A 398 -18.30 3.32 13.46
N SER A 399 -18.13 2.88 12.22
CA SER A 399 -16.85 2.85 11.50
C SER A 399 -16.34 4.24 11.11
N GLY A 400 -17.11 5.32 11.31
CA GLY A 400 -16.69 6.68 10.99
C GLY A 400 -16.74 7.06 9.51
N TYR A 401 -17.33 6.23 8.63
CA TYR A 401 -17.53 6.56 7.22
C TYR A 401 -18.67 7.55 7.01
N TYR A 402 -19.68 7.51 7.89
CA TYR A 402 -20.78 8.47 7.88
C TYR A 402 -20.80 9.30 9.14
N ARG A 403 -21.09 10.60 8.96
CA ARG A 403 -21.34 11.53 10.05
C ARG A 403 -22.85 11.63 10.26
N PRO A 404 -23.36 11.29 11.45
CA PRO A 404 -24.77 11.47 11.74
C PRO A 404 -25.13 12.96 11.83
N GLU A 405 -26.41 13.26 11.57
CA GLU A 405 -26.96 14.61 11.67
C GLU A 405 -27.15 15.02 13.14
N THR A 406 -27.64 14.09 13.96
CA THR A 406 -27.81 14.26 15.40
C THR A 406 -27.33 13.01 16.15
N GLY A 407 -27.17 13.16 17.47
CA GLY A 407 -26.69 12.09 18.34
C GLY A 407 -25.18 12.07 18.50
N GLY A 408 -24.71 11.11 19.30
CA GLY A 408 -23.30 10.98 19.66
C GLY A 408 -22.90 9.55 19.92
N MET A 409 -21.59 9.30 19.85
CA MET A 409 -21.00 8.00 20.13
C MET A 409 -19.93 8.16 21.20
N THR A 410 -19.82 7.17 22.08
CA THR A 410 -18.76 7.08 23.08
C THR A 410 -18.12 5.70 23.04
N CYS A 411 -16.82 5.64 23.25
CA CYS A 411 -16.06 4.39 23.38
C CYS A 411 -15.22 4.52 24.65
N ASP A 412 -15.41 3.61 25.59
CA ASP A 412 -14.77 3.62 26.91
C ASP A 412 -15.00 4.94 27.67
N GLY A 413 -16.21 5.49 27.58
CA GLY A 413 -16.60 6.76 28.21
C GLY A 413 -16.03 8.01 27.52
N ALA A 414 -15.11 7.87 26.57
CA ALA A 414 -14.59 8.98 25.79
C ALA A 414 -15.43 9.23 24.54
N PRO A 415 -15.66 10.50 24.13
CA PRO A 415 -16.30 10.80 22.86
C PRO A 415 -15.58 10.12 21.70
N LEU A 416 -16.38 9.57 20.78
CA LEU A 416 -15.92 8.96 19.55
C LEU A 416 -16.32 9.89 18.38
N PRO A 417 -15.39 10.71 17.85
CA PRO A 417 -15.70 11.71 16.83
C PRO A 417 -16.34 11.10 15.60
N ALA A 418 -17.36 11.75 15.06
CA ALA A 418 -17.97 11.34 13.80
C ALA A 418 -17.06 11.63 12.60
N GLY A 419 -17.17 10.83 11.53
CA GLY A 419 -16.42 11.07 10.29
C GLY A 419 -14.92 10.74 10.35
N ASP A 420 -14.45 10.00 11.36
CA ASP A 420 -13.05 9.63 11.53
C ASP A 420 -12.86 8.11 11.42
N ALA A 421 -12.85 7.62 10.18
CA ALA A 421 -12.64 6.19 9.88
C ALA A 421 -11.23 5.72 10.25
N VAL A 422 -10.21 6.54 9.96
CA VAL A 422 -8.81 6.21 10.23
C VAL A 422 -8.54 6.12 11.74
N GLY A 423 -9.16 6.97 12.55
CA GLY A 423 -9.00 6.93 14.00
C GLY A 423 -9.67 5.74 14.70
N ARG A 424 -10.57 5.00 14.04
CA ARG A 424 -11.25 3.83 14.64
C ARG A 424 -10.29 2.72 15.02
N ALA A 425 -9.29 2.46 14.19
CA ALA A 425 -8.28 1.46 14.47
C ALA A 425 -7.54 1.77 15.78
N ALA A 426 -7.18 3.05 16.01
CA ALA A 426 -6.51 3.49 17.24
C ALA A 426 -7.39 3.40 18.50
N ARG A 427 -8.71 3.30 18.34
CA ARG A 427 -9.68 3.04 19.41
C ARG A 427 -10.02 1.54 19.56
N GLY A 428 -9.29 0.65 18.88
CA GLY A 428 -9.51 -0.79 18.96
C GLY A 428 -10.79 -1.26 18.26
N ILE A 429 -11.34 -0.48 17.33
CA ILE A 429 -12.54 -0.85 16.57
C ILE A 429 -12.09 -1.43 15.22
N ALA A 430 -12.25 -2.74 15.03
CA ALA A 430 -11.98 -3.43 13.77
C ALA A 430 -13.28 -3.76 13.02
N ARG A 431 -13.19 -3.85 11.69
CA ARG A 431 -14.33 -4.18 10.82
C ARG A 431 -13.94 -5.11 9.67
N THR A 432 -14.80 -6.09 9.39
CA THR A 432 -14.82 -6.81 8.10
C THR A 432 -15.91 -6.25 7.19
N PHE A 433 -15.82 -6.52 5.89
CA PHE A 433 -16.72 -5.94 4.89
C PHE A 433 -17.51 -7.03 4.17
N GLN A 434 -18.74 -6.68 3.78
CA GLN A 434 -19.61 -7.59 3.02
C GLN A 434 -18.92 -8.15 1.77
N THR A 435 -18.18 -7.33 1.02
CA THR A 435 -17.28 -7.82 -0.04
C THR A 435 -15.84 -7.77 0.46
N PRO A 436 -15.12 -8.90 0.46
CA PRO A 436 -13.75 -8.92 0.94
C PRO A 436 -12.87 -7.89 0.24
N ARG A 437 -12.21 -7.05 1.03
CA ARG A 437 -11.33 -5.98 0.54
C ARG A 437 -9.89 -6.51 0.50
N VAL A 438 -9.49 -7.08 -0.63
CA VAL A 438 -8.26 -7.88 -0.74
C VAL A 438 -7.25 -7.19 -1.65
N VAL A 439 -5.98 -7.23 -1.27
CA VAL A 439 -4.86 -6.91 -2.16
C VAL A 439 -4.45 -8.19 -2.88
N GLY A 440 -4.97 -8.39 -4.09
CA GLY A 440 -4.88 -9.67 -4.81
C GLY A 440 -3.45 -10.12 -5.12
N GLU A 441 -2.59 -9.19 -5.54
CA GLU A 441 -1.19 -9.47 -5.88
C GLU A 441 -0.31 -9.75 -4.66
N ALA A 442 -0.74 -9.31 -3.48
CA ALA A 442 -0.03 -9.55 -2.23
C ALA A 442 -0.34 -10.96 -1.69
N SER A 443 0.57 -11.47 -0.87
CA SER A 443 0.34 -12.74 -0.17
C SER A 443 -0.75 -12.61 0.90
N VAL A 444 -1.33 -13.74 1.31
CA VAL A 444 -2.27 -13.82 2.44
C VAL A 444 -1.65 -13.23 3.71
N LEU A 445 -0.37 -13.54 3.96
CA LEU A 445 0.40 -13.00 5.09
C LEU A 445 0.51 -11.48 5.02
N GLU A 446 0.86 -10.93 3.87
CA GLU A 446 0.95 -9.48 3.69
C GLU A 446 -0.40 -8.78 3.88
N ASN A 447 -1.50 -9.37 3.40
CA ASN A 447 -2.85 -8.87 3.64
C ASN A 447 -3.20 -8.83 5.13
N VAL A 448 -2.84 -9.87 5.89
CA VAL A 448 -3.08 -9.93 7.34
C VAL A 448 -2.20 -8.93 8.10
N MET A 449 -0.93 -8.76 7.71
CA MET A 449 0.00 -7.80 8.34
C MET A 449 -0.51 -6.34 8.30
N VAL A 450 -1.35 -5.98 7.33
CA VAL A 450 -1.96 -4.65 7.24
C VAL A 450 -2.78 -4.30 8.48
N GLY A 451 -3.43 -5.28 9.11
CA GLY A 451 -4.31 -5.06 10.26
C GLY A 451 -3.64 -4.52 11.52
N ALA A 452 -2.31 -4.55 11.60
CA ALA A 452 -1.52 -3.98 12.71
C ALA A 452 -0.67 -2.77 12.27
N SER A 453 -1.09 -2.05 11.22
CA SER A 453 -0.33 -0.91 10.66
C SER A 453 -0.07 0.20 11.68
N ILE A 454 -0.97 0.39 12.64
CA ILE A 454 -0.87 1.41 13.70
C ILE A 454 0.13 1.08 14.83
N GLU A 455 0.54 -0.18 14.97
CA GLU A 455 1.39 -0.60 16.11
C GLU A 455 2.89 -0.32 15.88
N GLY A 456 3.31 -0.13 14.63
CA GLY A 456 4.72 0.13 14.31
C GLY A 456 5.17 1.50 14.80
N ARG A 457 6.36 1.56 15.40
CA ARG A 457 6.96 2.80 15.90
C ARG A 457 8.09 3.31 15.00
N ALA A 458 8.64 2.45 14.14
CA ALA A 458 9.71 2.82 13.24
C ALA A 458 9.26 3.86 12.20
N GLY A 459 9.95 4.99 12.15
CA GLY A 459 9.62 6.10 11.24
C GLY A 459 9.91 5.78 9.77
N PHE A 460 9.46 6.66 8.87
CA PHE A 460 9.71 6.51 7.43
C PHE A 460 11.21 6.47 7.10
N LEU A 461 12.03 7.30 7.74
CA LEU A 461 13.49 7.30 7.56
C LEU A 461 14.14 6.01 8.08
N GLU A 462 13.65 5.48 9.20
CA GLU A 462 14.15 4.21 9.73
C GLU A 462 13.82 3.05 8.80
N ALA A 463 12.66 3.10 8.14
CA ALA A 463 12.27 2.17 7.09
C ALA A 463 13.13 2.34 5.83
N LEU A 464 13.37 3.58 5.39
CA LEU A 464 14.20 3.91 4.23
C LEU A 464 15.62 3.35 4.37
N LEU A 465 16.23 3.51 5.56
CA LEU A 465 17.58 3.06 5.87
C LEU A 465 17.67 1.62 6.41
N SER A 466 16.52 0.92 6.53
CA SER A 466 16.45 -0.45 7.07
C SER A 466 17.11 -0.61 8.44
N LEU A 467 16.87 0.34 9.36
CA LEU A 467 17.50 0.35 10.68
C LEU A 467 17.09 -0.87 11.53
N PRO A 468 17.89 -1.26 12.53
CA PRO A 468 17.64 -2.47 13.32
C PRO A 468 16.26 -2.52 13.98
N ARG A 469 15.73 -1.38 14.42
CA ARG A 469 14.40 -1.25 15.00
C ARG A 469 13.31 -1.67 14.01
N GLN A 470 13.31 -1.11 12.81
CA GLN A 470 12.39 -1.49 11.74
C GLN A 470 12.44 -3.00 11.46
N ARG A 471 13.64 -3.58 11.36
CA ARG A 471 13.79 -5.02 11.08
C ARG A 471 13.21 -5.90 12.21
N ARG A 472 13.37 -5.49 13.46
CA ARG A 472 12.79 -6.18 14.62
C ARG A 472 11.27 -6.08 14.61
N GLU A 473 10.74 -4.88 14.36
CA GLU A 473 9.29 -4.64 14.29
C GLU A 473 8.65 -5.46 13.16
N GLU A 474 9.26 -5.51 11.97
CA GLU A 474 8.74 -6.32 10.86
C GLU A 474 8.73 -7.83 11.16
N ARG A 475 9.80 -8.35 11.77
CA ARG A 475 9.85 -9.77 12.17
C ARG A 475 8.78 -10.10 13.21
N ALA A 476 8.56 -9.21 14.17
CA ALA A 476 7.52 -9.39 15.19
C ALA A 476 6.13 -9.35 14.56
N LEU A 477 5.89 -8.40 13.65
CA LEU A 477 4.64 -8.29 12.91
C LEU A 477 4.36 -9.53 12.04
N GLU A 478 5.36 -10.02 11.32
CA GLU A 478 5.28 -11.22 10.49
C GLU A 478 4.98 -12.47 11.33
N ALA A 479 5.67 -12.62 12.48
CA ALA A 479 5.43 -13.74 13.39
C ALA A 479 4.00 -13.75 13.93
N ARG A 480 3.49 -12.57 14.34
CA ARG A 480 2.11 -12.44 14.82
C ARG A 480 1.07 -12.64 13.72
N ALA A 481 1.31 -12.15 12.51
CA ALA A 481 0.43 -12.40 11.37
C ALA A 481 0.34 -13.90 11.04
N ARG A 482 1.45 -14.64 11.16
CA ARG A 482 1.43 -16.11 11.06
C ARG A 482 0.62 -16.77 12.17
N GLN A 483 0.69 -16.28 13.40
CA GLN A 483 -0.15 -16.77 14.51
C GLN A 483 -1.63 -16.49 14.25
N ALA A 484 -1.99 -15.31 13.74
CA ALA A 484 -3.35 -14.99 13.34
C ALA A 484 -3.86 -15.94 12.25
N LEU A 485 -3.04 -16.20 11.24
CA LEU A 485 -3.35 -17.17 10.19
C LEU A 485 -3.50 -18.60 10.73
N GLN A 486 -2.71 -19.01 11.72
CA GLN A 486 -2.88 -20.30 12.38
C GLN A 486 -4.20 -20.36 13.17
N ALA A 487 -4.55 -19.30 13.91
CA ALA A 487 -5.78 -19.23 14.68
C ALA A 487 -7.04 -19.34 13.82
N VAL A 488 -7.02 -18.80 12.60
CA VAL A 488 -8.14 -18.91 11.66
C VAL A 488 -8.07 -20.11 10.70
N GLY A 489 -6.99 -20.92 10.76
CA GLY A 489 -6.85 -22.12 9.94
C GLY A 489 -6.25 -21.93 8.54
N LEU A 490 -5.54 -20.83 8.27
CA LEU A 490 -4.96 -20.46 6.96
C LEU A 490 -3.42 -20.55 6.91
N ALA A 491 -2.78 -21.19 7.87
CA ALA A 491 -1.31 -21.24 7.98
C ALA A 491 -0.60 -21.75 6.71
N ALA A 492 -1.17 -22.76 6.05
CA ALA A 492 -0.59 -23.35 4.82
C ALA A 492 -0.61 -22.39 3.62
N LEU A 493 -1.50 -21.38 3.65
CA LEU A 493 -1.73 -20.43 2.57
C LEU A 493 -1.02 -19.10 2.80
N ALA A 494 -0.27 -18.93 3.89
CA ALA A 494 0.34 -17.65 4.27
C ALA A 494 1.11 -16.96 3.14
N ASP A 495 1.90 -17.69 2.38
CA ASP A 495 2.74 -17.12 1.32
C ASP A 495 2.10 -17.22 -0.09
N VAL A 496 0.85 -17.68 -0.19
CA VAL A 496 0.09 -17.76 -1.44
C VAL A 496 -0.47 -16.37 -1.77
N ARG A 497 -0.60 -16.02 -3.05
CA ARG A 497 -1.27 -14.78 -3.47
C ARG A 497 -2.75 -14.80 -3.08
N ALA A 498 -3.26 -13.69 -2.59
CA ALA A 498 -4.63 -13.62 -2.08
C ALA A 498 -5.70 -13.74 -3.19
N ASP A 499 -5.36 -13.40 -4.44
CA ASP A 499 -6.23 -13.60 -5.61
C ASP A 499 -6.47 -15.08 -5.98
N ARG A 500 -5.73 -16.02 -5.37
CA ARG A 500 -5.91 -17.48 -5.56
C ARG A 500 -6.72 -18.14 -4.45
N LEU A 501 -7.20 -17.37 -3.48
CA LEU A 501 -8.01 -17.87 -2.38
C LEU A 501 -9.45 -18.17 -2.83
N GLN A 502 -10.03 -19.19 -2.20
CA GLN A 502 -11.46 -19.48 -2.29
C GLN A 502 -12.25 -18.48 -1.44
N HIS A 503 -13.54 -18.36 -1.71
CA HIS A 503 -14.41 -17.41 -1.02
C HIS A 503 -14.39 -17.57 0.51
N SER A 504 -14.44 -18.80 1.04
CA SER A 504 -14.37 -19.04 2.48
C SER A 504 -13.02 -18.64 3.07
N GLU A 505 -11.91 -18.97 2.40
CA GLU A 505 -10.56 -18.56 2.83
C GLU A 505 -10.40 -17.04 2.87
N LEU A 506 -11.02 -16.31 1.92
CA LEU A 506 -11.04 -14.84 1.94
C LEU A 506 -11.71 -14.29 3.19
N ARG A 507 -12.85 -14.86 3.61
CA ARG A 507 -13.56 -14.47 4.84
C ARG A 507 -12.70 -14.65 6.08
N PHE A 508 -12.07 -15.83 6.23
CA PHE A 508 -11.20 -16.09 7.37
C PHE A 508 -9.92 -15.24 7.35
N MET A 509 -9.39 -14.89 6.18
CA MET A 509 -8.27 -13.95 6.05
C MET A 509 -8.67 -12.55 6.53
N GLU A 510 -9.87 -12.07 6.21
CA GLU A 510 -10.34 -10.77 6.72
C GLU A 510 -10.50 -10.76 8.24
N ILE A 511 -11.00 -11.86 8.81
CA ILE A 511 -11.06 -12.01 10.27
C ILE A 511 -9.65 -12.01 10.85
N ALA A 512 -8.70 -12.75 10.28
CA ALA A 512 -7.30 -12.72 10.74
C ALA A 512 -6.70 -11.31 10.68
N ARG A 513 -6.94 -10.57 9.59
CA ARG A 513 -6.53 -9.16 9.46
C ARG A 513 -7.18 -8.29 10.53
N ALA A 514 -8.46 -8.46 10.82
CA ALA A 514 -9.14 -7.70 11.87
C ALA A 514 -8.58 -8.02 13.27
N LEU A 515 -8.31 -9.29 13.56
CA LEU A 515 -7.70 -9.74 14.82
C LEU A 515 -6.27 -9.21 15.02
N MET A 516 -5.56 -8.90 13.94
CA MET A 516 -4.26 -8.23 14.03
C MET A 516 -4.36 -6.86 14.70
N LEU A 517 -5.52 -6.22 14.81
CA LEU A 517 -5.66 -4.98 15.57
C LEU A 517 -5.65 -5.20 17.09
N ARG A 518 -5.85 -6.43 17.57
CA ARG A 518 -6.27 -6.74 18.96
C ARG A 518 -7.51 -5.92 19.34
N PRO A 519 -8.62 -6.07 18.60
CA PRO A 519 -9.76 -5.18 18.72
C PRO A 519 -10.42 -5.27 20.09
N ALA A 520 -10.77 -4.13 20.66
CA ALA A 520 -11.75 -4.02 21.74
C ALA A 520 -13.15 -4.36 21.22
N PHE A 521 -13.44 -3.91 20.00
CA PHE A 521 -14.70 -4.17 19.31
C PHE A 521 -14.44 -4.69 17.89
N LEU A 522 -15.07 -5.82 17.53
CA LEU A 522 -14.99 -6.44 16.21
C LEU A 522 -16.36 -6.40 15.53
N MET A 523 -16.46 -5.71 14.40
CA MET A 523 -17.68 -5.64 13.60
C MET A 523 -17.58 -6.63 12.43
N LEU A 524 -18.55 -7.52 12.33
CA LEU A 524 -18.66 -8.52 11.28
C LEU A 524 -19.90 -8.27 10.43
N ASP A 525 -19.69 -8.04 9.14
CA ASP A 525 -20.73 -7.68 8.16
C ASP A 525 -20.94 -8.86 7.20
N GLU A 526 -21.96 -9.69 7.47
CA GLU A 526 -22.31 -10.91 6.75
C GLU A 526 -21.15 -11.93 6.57
N PRO A 527 -20.44 -12.31 7.65
CA PRO A 527 -19.30 -13.22 7.56
C PRO A 527 -19.63 -14.65 7.07
N ALA A 528 -20.88 -15.11 7.22
CA ALA A 528 -21.34 -16.44 6.83
C ALA A 528 -21.78 -16.55 5.36
N ALA A 529 -21.92 -15.41 4.67
CA ALA A 529 -22.40 -15.38 3.29
C ALA A 529 -21.50 -16.21 2.36
N GLY A 530 -22.09 -17.23 1.73
CA GLY A 530 -21.42 -18.13 0.78
C GLY A 530 -20.59 -19.25 1.43
N LEU A 531 -20.73 -19.47 2.74
CA LEU A 531 -20.11 -20.59 3.46
C LEU A 531 -21.02 -21.83 3.46
N SER A 532 -20.41 -23.01 3.47
CA SER A 532 -21.11 -24.27 3.74
C SER A 532 -21.49 -24.38 5.22
N THR A 533 -22.46 -25.25 5.56
CA THR A 533 -22.90 -25.47 6.95
C THR A 533 -21.75 -25.83 7.90
N ASP A 534 -20.76 -26.60 7.43
CA ASP A 534 -19.58 -26.95 8.22
C ASP A 534 -18.68 -25.75 8.48
N GLU A 535 -18.52 -24.88 7.48
CA GLU A 535 -17.72 -23.65 7.61
C GLU A 535 -18.41 -22.63 8.50
N ILE A 536 -19.74 -22.52 8.45
CA ILE A 536 -20.53 -21.71 9.38
C ILE A 536 -20.26 -22.19 10.81
N ARG A 537 -20.44 -23.48 11.12
CA ARG A 537 -20.14 -24.00 12.47
C ARG A 537 -18.72 -23.69 12.97
N ARG A 538 -17.73 -23.66 12.09
CA ARG A 538 -16.34 -23.30 12.43
C ARG A 538 -16.17 -21.80 12.67
N LEU A 539 -16.84 -20.97 11.87
CA LEU A 539 -16.91 -19.53 12.05
C LEU A 539 -17.55 -19.19 13.41
N ASP A 540 -18.61 -19.90 13.79
CA ASP A 540 -19.35 -19.72 15.04
C ASP A 540 -18.46 -19.93 16.25
N GLN A 541 -17.72 -21.05 16.24
CA GLN A 541 -16.73 -21.38 17.28
C GLN A 541 -15.66 -20.29 17.39
N LEU A 542 -15.18 -19.79 16.25
CA LEU A 542 -14.19 -18.72 16.21
C LEU A 542 -14.74 -17.41 16.80
N ILE A 543 -15.94 -16.98 16.38
CA ILE A 543 -16.55 -15.73 16.85
C ILE A 543 -16.80 -15.76 18.36
N ARG A 544 -17.39 -16.85 18.87
CA ARG A 544 -17.61 -17.01 20.32
C ARG A 544 -16.30 -17.00 21.09
N ALA A 545 -15.27 -17.65 20.56
CA ALA A 545 -13.98 -17.69 21.22
C ALA A 545 -13.32 -16.31 21.26
N VAL A 546 -13.45 -15.49 20.21
CA VAL A 546 -13.04 -14.08 20.20
C VAL A 546 -13.80 -13.29 21.27
N GLY A 547 -15.13 -13.43 21.33
CA GLY A 547 -15.96 -12.83 22.38
C GLY A 547 -15.45 -13.16 23.78
N ARG A 548 -15.22 -14.45 24.08
CA ARG A 548 -14.71 -14.92 25.38
C ARG A 548 -13.33 -14.36 25.77
N GLN A 549 -12.54 -13.83 24.83
CA GLN A 549 -11.28 -13.14 25.14
C GLN A 549 -11.49 -11.68 25.60
N GLY A 550 -12.73 -11.20 25.69
CA GLY A 550 -13.06 -9.84 26.13
C GLY A 550 -13.38 -8.87 24.99
N THR A 551 -13.27 -9.31 23.73
CA THR A 551 -13.65 -8.49 22.57
C THR A 551 -15.17 -8.39 22.47
N GLY A 552 -15.74 -7.19 22.36
CA GLY A 552 -17.14 -7.00 22.02
C GLY A 552 -17.37 -7.23 20.52
N VAL A 553 -18.24 -8.17 20.14
CA VAL A 553 -18.50 -8.49 18.73
C VAL A 553 -19.84 -7.92 18.32
N LEU A 554 -19.90 -7.14 17.24
CA LEU A 554 -21.15 -6.77 16.58
C LEU A 554 -21.29 -7.59 15.30
N LEU A 555 -22.29 -8.45 15.25
CA LEU A 555 -22.56 -9.35 14.13
C LEU A 555 -23.80 -8.89 13.36
N VAL A 556 -23.61 -8.46 12.11
CA VAL A 556 -24.70 -8.25 11.16
C VAL A 556 -24.80 -9.49 10.29
N GLU A 557 -25.92 -10.19 10.38
CA GLU A 557 -26.17 -11.42 9.63
C GLU A 557 -27.63 -11.57 9.21
N HIS A 558 -27.83 -12.39 8.18
CA HIS A 558 -29.14 -12.80 7.67
C HIS A 558 -29.49 -14.25 8.01
N HIS A 559 -28.50 -15.06 8.37
CA HIS A 559 -28.71 -16.42 8.84
C HIS A 559 -29.28 -16.42 10.26
N ALA A 560 -30.59 -16.66 10.38
CA ALA A 560 -31.29 -16.67 11.67
C ALA A 560 -30.70 -17.70 12.65
N ASP A 561 -30.39 -18.90 12.16
CA ASP A 561 -29.81 -19.97 13.00
C ASP A 561 -28.50 -19.53 13.65
N LEU A 562 -27.61 -18.92 12.87
CA LEU A 562 -26.35 -18.36 13.34
C LEU A 562 -26.59 -17.31 14.43
N ILE A 563 -27.42 -16.31 14.14
CA ILE A 563 -27.72 -15.20 15.06
C ILE A 563 -28.25 -15.72 16.39
N PHE A 564 -29.25 -16.60 16.37
CA PHE A 564 -29.87 -17.09 17.60
C PHE A 564 -29.00 -18.11 18.34
N GLU A 565 -28.09 -18.77 17.64
CA GLU A 565 -27.15 -19.68 18.27
C GLU A 565 -26.07 -18.89 19.03
N ILE A 566 -25.39 -17.94 18.37
CA ILE A 566 -24.14 -17.36 18.90
C ILE A 566 -24.25 -16.01 19.60
N CYS A 567 -25.31 -15.25 19.37
CA CYS A 567 -25.46 -13.92 19.98
C CYS A 567 -25.93 -14.03 21.44
N ASP A 568 -25.38 -13.20 22.31
CA ASP A 568 -25.84 -13.03 23.69
C ASP A 568 -26.99 -12.01 23.78
N ARG A 569 -26.97 -11.00 22.90
CA ARG A 569 -28.04 -10.00 22.72
C ARG A 569 -28.30 -9.76 21.24
N ILE A 570 -29.52 -9.36 20.92
CA ILE A 570 -29.94 -9.05 19.55
C ILE A 570 -30.70 -7.73 19.55
N THR A 571 -30.38 -6.87 18.58
CA THR A 571 -31.17 -5.68 18.22
C THR A 571 -31.74 -5.89 16.82
N VAL A 572 -33.06 -5.72 16.70
CA VAL A 572 -33.78 -5.80 15.43
C VAL A 572 -34.06 -4.39 14.95
N LEU A 573 -33.61 -4.04 13.75
CA LEU A 573 -33.92 -2.77 13.10
C LEU A 573 -35.06 -2.94 12.10
N ASN A 574 -35.96 -1.97 12.04
CA ASN A 574 -36.97 -1.84 11.00
C ASN A 574 -37.10 -0.38 10.59
N LEU A 575 -37.02 -0.09 9.28
CA LEU A 575 -37.16 1.26 8.71
C LEU A 575 -36.34 2.34 9.45
N GLY A 576 -35.08 2.03 9.79
CA GLY A 576 -34.16 2.96 10.45
C GLY A 576 -34.36 3.11 11.97
N LYS A 577 -35.29 2.36 12.58
CA LYS A 577 -35.60 2.38 14.02
C LYS A 577 -35.32 1.04 14.67
N VAL A 578 -35.06 1.07 15.99
CA VAL A 578 -35.03 -0.15 16.80
C VAL A 578 -36.47 -0.65 16.97
N LEU A 579 -36.73 -1.86 16.45
CA LEU A 579 -38.01 -2.56 16.61
C LEU A 579 -38.05 -3.29 17.96
N ALA A 580 -36.99 -4.03 18.28
CA ALA A 580 -36.86 -4.78 19.52
C ALA A 580 -35.38 -4.95 19.88
N ALA A 581 -35.07 -5.07 21.17
CA ALA A 581 -33.74 -5.40 21.66
C ALA A 581 -33.84 -6.29 22.90
N GLY A 582 -33.11 -7.40 22.93
CA GLY A 582 -33.24 -8.40 24.00
C GLY A 582 -32.33 -9.60 23.80
N THR A 583 -32.56 -10.66 24.58
CA THR A 583 -31.91 -11.96 24.40
C THR A 583 -32.44 -12.69 23.16
N PRO A 584 -31.70 -13.70 22.63
CA PRO A 584 -32.19 -14.55 21.55
C PRO A 584 -33.59 -15.15 21.78
N GLU A 585 -33.88 -15.57 23.01
CA GLU A 585 -35.17 -16.16 23.40
C GLU A 585 -36.32 -15.14 23.38
N GLU A 586 -36.06 -13.92 23.88
CA GLU A 586 -37.01 -12.80 23.85
C GLU A 586 -37.32 -12.38 22.41
N ILE A 587 -36.29 -12.28 21.55
CA ILE A 587 -36.47 -11.84 20.15
C ILE A 587 -37.19 -12.90 19.31
N ARG A 588 -36.93 -14.19 19.54
CA ARG A 588 -37.56 -15.29 18.81
C ARG A 588 -39.08 -15.36 19.05
N THR A 589 -39.54 -14.93 20.22
CA THR A 589 -40.96 -14.93 20.61
C THR A 589 -41.65 -13.57 20.40
N HIS A 590 -40.90 -12.54 19.99
CA HIS A 590 -41.42 -11.19 19.79
C HIS A 590 -42.32 -11.10 18.55
N LYS A 591 -43.63 -10.90 18.76
CA LYS A 591 -44.66 -10.93 17.70
C LYS A 591 -44.33 -10.05 16.49
N GLU A 592 -43.89 -8.81 16.71
CA GLU A 592 -43.56 -7.89 15.62
C GLU A 592 -42.30 -8.30 14.85
N VAL A 593 -41.34 -8.97 15.51
CA VAL A 593 -40.12 -9.46 14.84
C VAL A 593 -40.46 -10.66 13.96
N VAL A 594 -41.32 -11.57 14.47
CA VAL A 594 -41.79 -12.72 13.69
C VAL A 594 -42.51 -12.25 12.43
N SER A 595 -43.45 -11.32 12.59
CA SER A 595 -44.22 -10.73 11.50
C SER A 595 -43.35 -9.98 10.47
N ALA A 596 -42.36 -9.21 10.93
CA ALA A 596 -41.58 -8.34 10.04
C ALA A 596 -40.34 -9.02 9.43
N TYR A 597 -39.85 -10.12 10.02
CA TYR A 597 -38.53 -10.65 9.67
C TYR A 597 -38.43 -12.18 9.59
N LEU A 598 -39.06 -12.94 10.50
CA LEU A 598 -38.88 -14.41 10.54
C LEU A 598 -39.86 -15.17 9.63
N GLY A 599 -40.90 -14.50 9.12
CA GLY A 599 -41.92 -15.12 8.26
C GLY A 599 -42.85 -15.99 9.09
N GLY A 600 -44.10 -15.55 9.24
CA GLY A 600 -45.20 -16.36 9.77
C GLY A 600 -45.87 -17.16 8.67
#